data_AF-D8MJ79-F1
#
_entry.id   AF-D8MJ79-F1
#
_cell.length_a   1.000
_cell.length_b   1.000
_cell.length_c   1.000
_cell.angle_alpha   90.00
_cell.angle_beta   90.00
_cell.angle_gamma   90.00
#
_symmetry.space_group_name_H-M   'P 1'
#
loop_
_entity.id
_entity.type
_entity.pdbx_description
1 polymer ?
#
loop_
_entity_poly.entity_id
_entity_poly.type
_entity_poly.pdbx_seq_one_letter_code
_entity_poly.pdbx_strand_id
1 'polypeptide(L)'
;TWIYARADRACGLVVPSFAEITRLSLGYALQVCGLNAGLAPRLLESYQRLPPFPEVRDTLARLKEGGARLGILSNADPDQLDDLVANAGFDGVFDKLISVRTAGSYKPDPSVYALGPAVFGQQPRDMT
;
A
#
# COMPACT_ATOMS: atom_id res chain seq x y z
N THR A 1 -4.91 9.87 -4.34
CA THR A 1 -5.65 8.59 -4.29
C THR A 1 -7.16 8.78 -4.28
N TRP A 2 -7.75 9.57 -3.38
CA TRP A 2 -9.21 9.79 -3.30
C TRP A 2 -9.90 10.21 -4.60
N ILE A 3 -9.26 11.09 -5.39
CA ILE A 3 -9.77 11.50 -6.71
C ILE A 3 -9.96 10.27 -7.60
N TYR A 4 -8.96 9.39 -7.66
CA TYR A 4 -9.00 8.17 -8.46
C TYR A 4 -9.89 7.07 -7.86
N ALA A 5 -10.06 7.04 -6.53
CA ALA A 5 -10.98 6.10 -5.86
C ALA A 5 -12.47 6.42 -6.12
N ARG A 6 -12.78 7.67 -6.51
CA ARG A 6 -14.13 8.14 -6.83
C ARG A 6 -14.34 8.48 -8.30
N ALA A 7 -13.27 8.52 -9.10
CA ALA A 7 -13.38 8.75 -10.52
C ALA A 7 -14.09 7.56 -11.16
N ASP A 8 -15.14 7.84 -11.93
CA ASP A 8 -15.81 6.82 -12.70
C ASP A 8 -14.86 6.28 -13.78
N ARG A 9 -14.68 4.96 -13.81
CA ARG A 9 -13.88 4.28 -14.83
C ARG A 9 -14.49 4.47 -16.22
N ALA A 10 -15.79 4.75 -16.31
CA ALA A 10 -16.48 5.04 -17.56
C ALA A 10 -15.97 6.32 -18.25
N CYS A 11 -15.29 7.23 -17.52
CA CYS A 11 -14.67 8.41 -18.10
C CYS A 11 -13.32 8.14 -18.78
N GLY A 12 -12.85 6.88 -18.83
CA GLY A 12 -11.57 6.52 -19.46
C GLY A 12 -10.35 7.10 -18.73
N LEU A 13 -10.50 7.43 -17.45
CA LEU A 13 -9.47 8.09 -16.66
C LEU A 13 -8.35 7.09 -16.35
N VAL A 14 -7.13 7.39 -16.81
CA VAL A 14 -5.96 6.58 -16.50
C VAL A 14 -5.60 6.79 -15.03
N VAL A 15 -5.61 5.72 -14.25
CA VAL A 15 -5.19 5.73 -12.84
C VAL A 15 -3.66 5.67 -12.81
N PRO A 16 -2.95 6.74 -12.38
CA PRO A 16 -1.50 6.72 -12.29
C PRO A 16 -1.03 5.76 -11.20
N SER A 17 0.22 5.30 -11.33
CA SER A 17 0.87 4.44 -10.34
C SER A 17 0.96 5.13 -8.97
N PHE A 18 1.07 4.35 -7.90
CA PHE A 18 1.18 4.92 -6.56
C PHE A 18 2.51 5.64 -6.37
N ALA A 19 3.56 5.14 -7.01
CA ALA A 19 4.85 5.81 -7.12
C ALA A 19 4.72 7.20 -7.75
N GLU A 20 3.98 7.31 -8.85
CA GLU A 20 3.77 8.58 -9.55
C GLU A 20 2.94 9.57 -8.71
N ILE A 21 1.86 9.10 -8.08
CA ILE A 21 1.06 9.92 -7.17
C ILE A 21 1.94 10.44 -6.02
N THR A 22 2.78 9.59 -5.44
CA THR A 22 3.69 9.97 -4.35
C THR A 22 4.69 11.04 -4.82
N ARG A 23 5.31 10.84 -6.00
CA ARG A 23 6.24 11.81 -6.60
C ARG A 23 5.59 13.17 -6.87
N LEU A 24 4.39 13.17 -7.47
CA LEU A 24 3.65 14.40 -7.78
C LEU A 24 3.21 15.12 -6.50
N SER A 25 2.70 14.36 -5.52
CA SER A 25 2.25 14.92 -4.24
C SER A 25 3.41 15.54 -3.46
N LEU A 26 4.58 14.89 -3.45
CA LEU A 26 5.78 15.44 -2.84
C LEU A 26 6.26 16.70 -3.55
N GLY A 27 6.30 16.70 -4.89
CA GLY A 27 6.66 17.89 -5.67
C GLY A 27 5.76 19.09 -5.36
N TYR A 28 4.45 18.86 -5.29
CA TYR A 28 3.49 19.87 -4.88
C TYR A 28 3.73 20.36 -3.44
N ALA A 29 3.94 19.45 -2.49
CA ALA A 29 4.20 19.81 -1.10
C ALA A 29 5.48 20.65 -0.94
N LEU A 30 6.56 20.28 -1.63
CA LEU A 30 7.81 21.05 -1.63
C LEU A 30 7.58 22.45 -2.18
N GLN A 31 6.83 22.59 -3.29
CA GLN A 31 6.50 23.88 -3.87
C GLN A 31 5.69 24.77 -2.91
N VAL A 32 4.59 24.23 -2.35
CA VAL A 32 3.71 24.99 -1.45
C VAL A 32 4.42 25.40 -0.17
N CYS A 33 5.33 24.56 0.34
CA CYS A 33 6.13 24.88 1.51
C CYS A 33 7.37 25.75 1.22
N GLY A 34 7.64 26.11 -0.04
CA GLY A 34 8.84 26.85 -0.43
C GLY A 34 10.15 26.11 -0.18
N LEU A 35 10.13 24.77 -0.20
CA LEU A 35 11.28 23.90 0.05
C LEU A 35 11.99 23.53 -1.25
N ASN A 36 13.29 23.23 -1.14
CA ASN A 36 14.12 22.86 -2.28
C ASN A 36 13.65 21.53 -2.92
N ALA A 37 13.35 21.55 -4.22
CA ALA A 37 12.98 20.37 -5.00
C ALA A 37 14.07 19.27 -5.00
N GLY A 38 15.34 19.64 -4.82
CA GLY A 38 16.46 18.70 -4.67
C GLY A 38 16.36 17.78 -3.44
N LEU A 39 15.44 18.04 -2.50
CA LEU A 39 15.13 17.13 -1.39
C LEU A 39 14.34 15.90 -1.84
N ALA A 40 13.65 15.97 -2.99
CA ALA A 40 12.72 14.94 -3.42
C ALA A 40 13.32 13.52 -3.49
N PRO A 41 14.52 13.29 -4.09
CA PRO A 41 15.09 11.95 -4.14
C PRO A 41 15.31 11.32 -2.76
N ARG A 42 15.85 12.09 -1.81
CA ARG A 42 16.11 11.61 -0.43
C ARG A 42 14.83 11.32 0.34
N LEU A 43 13.80 12.15 0.16
CA LEU A 43 12.51 11.96 0.81
C LEU A 43 11.75 10.76 0.25
N LEU A 44 11.81 10.54 -1.08
CA LEU A 44 11.24 9.36 -1.72
C LEU A 44 11.94 8.07 -1.28
N GLU A 45 13.28 8.08 -1.21
CA GLU A 45 14.04 6.94 -0.68
C GLU A 45 13.67 6.64 0.78
N SER A 46 13.53 7.68 1.61
CA SER A 46 13.12 7.51 3.01
C SER A 46 11.71 6.90 3.13
N TYR A 47 10.80 7.27 2.23
CA TYR A 47 9.45 6.71 2.17
C TYR A 47 9.44 5.21 1.82
N GLN A 48 10.43 4.71 1.09
CA GLN A 48 10.57 3.29 0.75
C GLN A 48 11.22 2.45 1.86
N ARG A 49 11.73 3.10 2.92
CA ARG A 49 12.48 2.46 4.02
C ARG A 49 11.94 2.85 5.39
N LEU A 50 10.63 3.09 5.48
CA LEU A 50 9.99 3.43 6.74
C LEU A 50 10.18 2.29 7.75
N PRO A 51 10.73 2.57 8.95
CA PRO A 51 10.85 1.54 9.97
C PRO A 51 9.45 1.12 10.42
N PRO A 52 9.22 -0.18 10.68
CA PRO A 52 7.96 -0.61 11.27
C PRO A 52 7.87 -0.12 12.71
N PHE A 53 6.64 0.01 13.22
CA PHE A 53 6.44 0.28 14.64
C PHE A 53 7.01 -0.87 15.50
N PRO A 54 7.63 -0.58 16.66
CA PRO A 54 8.33 -1.59 17.47
C PRO A 54 7.50 -2.82 17.81
N GLU A 55 6.20 -2.64 18.07
CA GLU A 55 5.25 -3.68 18.46
C GLU A 55 4.78 -4.59 17.32
N VAL A 56 5.02 -4.22 16.06
CA VAL A 56 4.47 -4.94 14.89
C VAL A 56 5.03 -6.35 14.82
N ARG A 57 6.33 -6.52 15.08
CA ARG A 57 6.97 -7.84 14.99
C ARG A 57 6.35 -8.84 15.97
N ASP A 58 6.24 -8.46 17.23
CA ASP A 58 5.67 -9.29 18.28
C ASP A 58 4.18 -9.56 18.03
N THR A 59 3.45 -8.58 17.50
CA THR A 59 2.04 -8.72 17.17
C THR A 59 1.82 -9.74 16.05
N LEU A 60 2.58 -9.64 14.94
CA LEU A 60 2.48 -10.57 13.82
C LEU A 60 2.89 -12.00 14.23
N ALA A 61 3.91 -12.13 15.09
CA ALA A 61 4.33 -13.42 15.63
C ALA A 61 3.21 -14.10 16.44
N ARG A 62 2.58 -13.36 17.37
CA ARG A 62 1.44 -13.88 18.15
C ARG A 62 0.25 -14.29 17.29
N LEU A 63 -0.05 -13.52 16.24
CA LEU A 63 -1.11 -13.87 15.30
C LEU A 63 -0.80 -15.18 14.56
N LYS A 64 0.45 -15.37 14.11
CA LYS A 64 0.90 -16.62 13.47
C LYS A 64 0.86 -17.81 14.42
N GLU A 65 1.32 -17.64 15.66
CA GLU A 65 1.22 -18.67 16.72
C GLU A 65 -0.23 -19.07 17.00
N GLY A 66 -1.16 -18.10 16.92
CA GLY A 66 -2.60 -18.34 16.99
C GLY A 66 -3.23 -18.98 15.74
N GLY A 67 -2.43 -19.31 14.72
CA GLY A 67 -2.89 -19.96 13.48
C GLY A 67 -3.47 -19.01 12.43
N ALA A 68 -3.31 -17.69 12.58
CA ALA A 68 -3.81 -16.73 11.60
C ALA A 68 -3.02 -16.80 10.28
N ARG A 69 -3.74 -16.64 9.17
CA ARG A 69 -3.14 -16.29 7.88
C ARG A 69 -3.11 -14.76 7.77
N LEU A 70 -1.96 -14.22 7.40
CA LEU A 70 -1.70 -12.79 7.37
C LEU A 70 -1.58 -12.28 5.94
N GLY A 71 -2.13 -11.11 5.67
CA GLY A 71 -1.91 -10.42 4.41
C GLY A 71 -1.91 -8.91 4.55
N ILE A 72 -1.26 -8.24 3.60
CA ILE A 72 -1.31 -6.79 3.46
C ILE A 72 -2.12 -6.45 2.22
N LEU A 73 -3.15 -5.61 2.39
CA LEU A 73 -3.79 -4.91 1.29
C LEU A 73 -3.25 -3.48 1.25
N SER A 74 -2.52 -3.08 0.20
CA SER A 74 -1.85 -1.78 0.13
C SER A 74 -2.09 -1.07 -1.19
N ASN A 75 -2.18 0.27 -1.12
CA ASN A 75 -2.20 1.13 -2.30
C ASN A 75 -0.87 1.11 -3.08
N ALA A 76 0.22 0.65 -2.45
CA ALA A 76 1.53 0.53 -3.10
C ALA A 76 1.46 -0.35 -4.35
N ASP A 77 2.27 0.00 -5.35
CA ASP A 77 2.48 -0.85 -6.52
C ASP A 77 3.10 -2.20 -6.09
N PRO A 78 2.91 -3.29 -6.86
CA PRO A 78 3.38 -4.63 -6.45
C PRO A 78 4.85 -4.66 -6.01
N ASP A 79 5.76 -4.20 -6.88
CA ASP A 79 7.19 -4.19 -6.60
C ASP A 79 7.54 -3.32 -5.37
N GLN A 80 6.85 -2.18 -5.21
CA GLN A 80 7.04 -1.31 -4.05
C GLN A 80 6.56 -1.96 -2.75
N LEU A 81 5.47 -2.73 -2.81
CA LEU A 81 4.94 -3.42 -1.63
C LEU A 81 5.90 -4.51 -1.17
N ASP A 82 6.46 -5.29 -2.10
CA ASP A 82 7.45 -6.31 -1.82
C ASP A 82 8.71 -5.68 -1.18
N ASP A 83 9.25 -4.62 -1.79
CA ASP A 83 10.40 -3.89 -1.26
C ASP A 83 10.15 -3.32 0.14
N LEU A 84 8.96 -2.75 0.40
CA LEU A 84 8.60 -2.20 1.71
C LEU A 84 8.58 -3.28 2.79
N VAL A 85 8.06 -4.47 2.48
CA VAL A 85 7.99 -5.60 3.41
C VAL A 85 9.39 -6.15 3.68
N ALA A 86 10.21 -6.27 2.65
CA ALA A 86 11.59 -6.73 2.77
C ALA A 86 12.44 -5.75 3.59
N ASN A 87 12.39 -4.46 3.26
CA ASN A 87 13.12 -3.41 3.97
C ASN A 87 12.71 -3.30 5.46
N ALA A 88 11.45 -3.63 5.79
CA ALA A 88 10.96 -3.69 7.16
C ALA A 88 11.36 -4.98 7.91
N GLY A 89 12.00 -5.94 7.24
CA GLY A 89 12.43 -7.21 7.80
C GLY A 89 11.26 -8.15 8.10
N PHE A 90 10.27 -8.18 7.21
CA PHE A 90 9.07 -9.04 7.29
C PHE A 90 8.94 -10.00 6.10
N ASP A 91 10.04 -10.28 5.41
CA ASP A 91 10.08 -11.31 4.37
C ASP A 91 9.54 -12.65 4.89
N GLY A 92 8.60 -13.21 4.14
CA GLY A 92 7.96 -14.49 4.49
C GLY A 92 6.99 -14.45 5.68
N VAL A 93 6.78 -13.29 6.32
CA VAL A 93 5.80 -13.16 7.43
C VAL A 93 4.37 -13.18 6.91
N PHE A 94 4.10 -12.51 5.79
CA PHE A 94 2.77 -12.43 5.20
C PHE A 94 2.55 -13.56 4.19
N ASP A 95 1.39 -14.20 4.26
CA ASP A 95 0.99 -15.24 3.30
C ASP A 95 0.61 -14.62 1.94
N LYS A 96 0.15 -13.36 1.95
CA LYS A 96 -0.31 -12.63 0.77
C LYS A 96 0.01 -11.14 0.86
N LEU A 97 0.65 -10.62 -0.19
CA LEU A 97 0.82 -9.19 -0.44
C LEU A 97 -0.11 -8.80 -1.60
N ILE A 98 -1.02 -7.86 -1.35
CA ILE A 98 -2.13 -7.51 -2.24
C ILE A 98 -2.05 -6.04 -2.58
N SER A 99 -1.57 -5.73 -3.78
CA SER A 99 -1.63 -4.38 -4.35
C SER A 99 -3.04 -4.09 -4.88
N VAL A 100 -3.55 -2.88 -4.61
CA VAL A 100 -4.82 -2.39 -5.21
C VAL A 100 -4.76 -2.25 -6.72
N ARG A 101 -3.56 -2.28 -7.32
CA ARG A 101 -3.38 -2.08 -8.76
C ARG A 101 -4.15 -3.11 -9.59
N THR A 102 -4.32 -4.32 -9.07
CA THR A 102 -5.14 -5.38 -9.68
C THR A 102 -6.62 -5.01 -9.75
N ALA A 103 -7.12 -4.22 -8.80
CA ALA A 103 -8.47 -3.67 -8.84
C ALA A 103 -8.56 -2.42 -9.73
N GLY A 104 -7.46 -1.85 -10.25
CA GLY A 104 -7.48 -0.66 -11.11
C GLY A 104 -8.06 0.59 -10.44
N SER A 105 -7.99 0.68 -9.11
CA SER A 105 -8.49 1.77 -8.29
C SER A 105 -7.70 1.84 -6.98
N TYR A 106 -7.99 2.82 -6.12
CA TYR A 106 -7.39 2.98 -4.81
C TYR A 106 -8.41 2.83 -3.69
N LYS A 107 -7.94 2.52 -2.48
CA LYS A 107 -8.79 2.67 -1.29
C LYS A 107 -9.36 4.11 -1.21
N PRO A 108 -10.63 4.29 -0.80
CA PRO A 108 -11.52 3.28 -0.23
C PRO A 108 -12.55 2.68 -1.22
N ASP A 109 -12.25 2.57 -2.52
CA ASP A 109 -13.13 1.88 -3.48
C ASP A 109 -13.48 0.45 -2.97
N PRO A 110 -14.77 0.06 -2.88
CA PRO A 110 -15.17 -1.26 -2.42
C PRO A 110 -14.55 -2.42 -3.20
N SER A 111 -14.28 -2.25 -4.49
CA SER A 111 -13.65 -3.27 -5.34
C SER A 111 -12.23 -3.64 -4.85
N VAL A 112 -11.55 -2.71 -4.19
CA VAL A 112 -10.23 -2.95 -3.59
C VAL A 112 -10.34 -3.87 -2.38
N TYR A 113 -11.35 -3.68 -1.53
CA TYR A 113 -11.53 -4.52 -0.33
C TYR A 113 -12.02 -5.93 -0.67
N ALA A 114 -12.65 -6.13 -1.83
CA ALA A 114 -13.03 -7.46 -2.32
C ALA A 114 -11.81 -8.34 -2.65
N LEU A 115 -10.63 -7.76 -2.89
CA LEU A 115 -9.41 -8.50 -3.20
C LEU A 115 -8.95 -9.42 -2.06
N GLY A 116 -9.04 -8.95 -0.80
CA GLY A 116 -8.61 -9.72 0.37
C GLY A 116 -9.34 -11.07 0.50
N PRO A 117 -10.68 -11.05 0.66
CA PRO A 117 -11.49 -12.27 0.69
C PRO A 117 -11.24 -13.20 -0.50
N ALA A 118 -11.16 -12.64 -1.72
CA ALA A 118 -10.94 -13.41 -2.94
C ALA A 118 -9.58 -14.15 -2.91
N VAL A 119 -8.50 -13.48 -2.51
CA VAL A 119 -7.16 -14.05 -2.46
C VAL A 119 -7.02 -15.11 -1.36
N PHE A 120 -7.73 -14.95 -0.25
CA PHE A 120 -7.71 -15.91 0.87
C PHE A 120 -8.76 -17.03 0.76
N GLY A 121 -9.69 -16.93 -0.20
CA GLY A 121 -10.82 -17.85 -0.33
C GLY A 121 -11.76 -17.80 0.88
N GLN A 122 -11.96 -16.62 1.45
CA GLN A 122 -12.75 -16.38 2.66
C GLN A 122 -13.95 -15.47 2.37
N GLN A 123 -14.95 -15.43 3.26
CA GLN A 123 -15.99 -14.40 3.17
C GLN A 123 -15.50 -13.11 3.83
N PRO A 124 -16.02 -11.93 3.42
CA PRO A 124 -15.64 -10.66 4.05
C PRO A 124 -15.82 -10.64 5.57
N ARG A 125 -16.86 -11.29 6.09
CA ARG A 125 -17.13 -11.40 7.54
C ARG A 125 -16.11 -12.23 8.31
N ASP A 126 -15.32 -13.04 7.61
CA ASP A 126 -14.30 -13.92 8.20
C ASP A 126 -12.89 -13.29 8.12
N MET A 127 -12.77 -12.08 7.55
CA MET A 127 -11.54 -11.30 7.56
C MET A 127 -11.47 -10.49 8.86
N THR A 128 -10.39 -10.67 9.63
CA THR A 128 -10.15 -9.97 10.92
C THR A 128 -8.90 -9.11 10.85
#